data_AF-A0A1F4BDY6-F1
#
_entry.id   AF-A0A1F4BDY6-F1
#
_cell.length_a   1.000
_cell.length_b   1.000
_cell.length_c   1.000
_cell.angle_alpha   90.00
_cell.angle_beta   90.00
_cell.angle_gamma   90.00
#
_symmetry.space_group_name_H-M   'P 1'
#
loop_
_entity.id
_entity.type
_entity.pdbx_description
1 polymer ?
#
loop_
_entity_poly.entity_id
_entity_poly.type
_entity_poly.pdbx_seq_one_letter_code
_entity_poly.pdbx_strand_id
1 'polypeptide(L)'
;MQKRETDVVVVGKGNAALCAALSAREQGVSVAMLEAASEDESGGNSRFAGGVMRFAYATVDDLKRLTDITDEEVAGSDFGTNTREEYLDDLYRLTSYRTDPDLSELLVDRSLDTLAWLRTKGVRFNLNFGRQSGLVNGKRVFFGRMPIEASGGGAGLVQNLDAAAKKAGIEVRYEARVTALLYDGERVSGVRARHMGKVTEFTAKSVVLASGGFEANPEWRTRYLGPGWELAKVRGSRFNVGDGLRMALDIGAASYGNWSGCHATGWDRYAPEFGDVNVGDQFQKHSYIFGLLVNADGRRFVDEGADFHSFTYAKYGGEVLRQPGQFAWQVFDAKVTRLLRSEYRIKFVTKVTADSLEALAPRLEGVNAGQFLQTVREFNAAVRKDVPFDHTIKDGKCTVGLSPAKSNWAQPLDTPPFDAYATTCGITFTFGGLRIDKDTGQVLDVHFHPIPGLYTAGEMVGGLFYFNYPSGTGLVSGAVFGRMAGASAARAAKN
;
A
#
# COMPACT_ATOMS: atom_id res chain seq x y z
N MET A 1 -13.68 36.05 12.76
CA MET A 1 -13.07 34.74 12.41
C MET A 1 -11.77 34.61 13.18
N GLN A 2 -11.56 33.50 13.90
CA GLN A 2 -10.32 33.30 14.67
C GLN A 2 -9.21 32.92 13.68
N LYS A 3 -8.34 33.88 13.32
CA LYS A 3 -7.17 33.63 12.47
C LYS A 3 -6.06 32.99 13.32
N ARG A 4 -5.43 31.94 12.80
CA ARG A 4 -4.25 31.31 13.42
C ARG A 4 -3.13 31.28 12.39
N GLU A 5 -2.00 31.85 12.75
CA GLU A 5 -0.86 32.07 11.86
C GLU A 5 0.26 31.06 12.15
N THR A 6 0.83 30.48 11.10
CA THR A 6 2.00 29.59 11.16
C THR A 6 2.79 29.71 9.86
N ASP A 7 4.04 29.27 9.83
CA ASP A 7 4.84 29.31 8.60
C ASP A 7 4.37 28.22 7.62
N VAL A 8 4.12 27.01 8.11
CA VAL A 8 3.71 25.85 7.30
C VAL A 8 2.48 25.17 7.90
N VAL A 9 1.44 24.99 7.07
CA VAL A 9 0.32 24.09 7.37
C VAL A 9 0.50 22.78 6.62
N VAL A 10 0.39 21.65 7.31
CA VAL A 10 0.36 20.31 6.71
C VAL A 10 -1.04 19.73 6.85
N VAL A 11 -1.62 19.24 5.75
CA VAL A 11 -2.98 18.67 5.72
C VAL A 11 -2.89 17.15 5.69
N GLY A 12 -3.42 16.50 6.73
CA GLY A 12 -3.36 15.07 6.99
C GLY A 12 -2.40 14.70 8.13
N LYS A 13 -2.50 13.45 8.62
CA LYS A 13 -1.60 12.86 9.63
C LYS A 13 -1.17 11.43 9.27
N GLY A 14 -1.12 11.11 7.98
CA GLY A 14 -0.49 9.88 7.49
C GLY A 14 1.04 9.93 7.59
N ASN A 15 1.71 8.84 7.20
CA ASN A 15 3.17 8.78 7.19
C ASN A 15 3.81 9.93 6.39
N ALA A 16 3.27 10.25 5.21
CA ALA A 16 3.76 11.37 4.39
C ALA A 16 3.61 12.73 5.09
N ALA A 17 2.46 12.98 5.71
CA ALA A 17 2.18 14.23 6.41
C ALA A 17 3.06 14.40 7.65
N LEU A 18 3.23 13.35 8.45
CA LEU A 18 4.13 13.38 9.61
C LEU A 18 5.59 13.60 9.19
N CYS A 19 6.02 12.97 8.09
CA CYS A 19 7.36 13.19 7.54
C CYS A 19 7.55 14.64 7.08
N ALA A 20 6.56 15.22 6.41
CA ALA A 20 6.58 16.62 5.98
C ALA A 20 6.60 17.60 7.16
N ALA A 21 5.77 17.35 8.18
CA ALA A 21 5.72 18.20 9.35
C ALA A 21 7.04 18.19 10.13
N LEU A 22 7.62 17.00 10.34
CA LEU A 22 8.91 16.84 11.00
C LEU A 22 10.04 17.49 10.21
N SER A 23 10.13 17.26 8.89
CA SER A 23 11.20 17.84 8.09
C SER A 23 11.10 19.36 7.94
N ALA A 24 9.87 19.90 7.89
CA ALA A 24 9.63 21.33 7.96
C ALA A 24 10.10 21.89 9.31
N ARG A 25 9.72 21.24 10.42
CA ARG A 25 10.10 21.65 11.77
C ARG A 25 11.61 21.62 12.01
N GLU A 26 12.33 20.69 11.40
CA GLU A 26 13.80 20.64 11.42
C GLU A 26 14.46 21.86 10.76
N GLN A 27 13.74 22.56 9.87
CA GLN A 27 14.21 23.85 9.34
C GLN A 27 13.98 24.99 10.34
N GLY A 28 13.40 24.78 11.51
CA GLY A 28 13.21 25.82 12.54
C GLY A 28 12.03 26.75 12.31
N VAL A 29 11.07 26.36 11.46
CA VAL A 29 9.81 27.11 11.25
C VAL A 29 8.70 26.58 12.15
N SER A 30 7.63 27.36 12.32
CA SER A 30 6.40 26.88 12.98
C SER A 30 5.59 25.98 12.03
N VAL A 31 5.00 24.92 12.58
CA VAL A 31 4.22 23.94 11.80
C VAL A 31 2.94 23.59 12.54
N ALA A 32 1.81 23.61 11.82
CA ALA A 32 0.53 23.08 12.30
C ALA A 32 0.03 21.97 11.36
N MET A 33 -0.50 20.89 11.94
CA MET A 33 -1.12 19.80 11.19
C MET A 33 -2.64 19.81 11.37
N LEU A 34 -3.38 19.59 10.28
CA LEU A 34 -4.85 19.48 10.30
C LEU A 34 -5.26 18.08 9.85
N GLU A 35 -5.93 17.33 10.73
CA GLU A 35 -6.40 15.97 10.48
C GLU A 35 -7.93 15.94 10.51
N ALA A 36 -8.55 15.33 9.50
CA ALA A 36 -9.99 15.24 9.40
C ALA A 36 -10.59 14.23 10.39
N ALA A 37 -9.84 13.18 10.72
CA ALA A 37 -10.23 12.14 11.67
C ALA A 37 -10.15 12.60 13.13
N SER A 38 -10.83 11.86 14.02
CA SER A 38 -10.58 11.91 15.46
C SER A 38 -9.17 11.41 15.77
N GLU A 39 -8.66 11.64 16.99
CA GLU A 39 -7.34 11.15 17.39
C GLU A 39 -7.24 9.61 17.26
N ASP A 40 -8.28 8.94 17.71
CA ASP A 40 -8.50 7.49 17.73
C ASP A 40 -8.64 6.88 16.33
N GLU A 41 -9.17 7.60 15.34
CA GLU A 41 -9.24 7.17 13.92
C GLU A 41 -8.08 7.71 13.05
N SER A 42 -7.21 8.56 13.60
CA SER A 42 -6.13 9.22 12.85
C SER A 42 -5.03 8.27 12.36
N GLY A 43 -4.22 8.76 11.40
CA GLY A 43 -3.09 8.04 10.82
C GLY A 43 -3.24 7.67 9.34
N GLY A 44 -4.42 7.94 8.75
CA GLY A 44 -4.75 7.62 7.36
C GLY A 44 -4.55 6.13 7.03
N ASN A 45 -4.40 5.82 5.74
CA ASN A 45 -4.11 4.44 5.32
C ASN A 45 -2.75 3.91 5.79
N SER A 46 -1.82 4.80 6.15
CA SER A 46 -0.53 4.38 6.70
C SER A 46 -0.68 3.52 7.94
N ARG A 47 -1.69 3.78 8.79
CA ARG A 47 -1.96 3.01 10.00
C ARG A 47 -2.40 1.56 9.73
N PHE A 48 -3.03 1.31 8.58
CA PHE A 48 -3.55 -0.01 8.18
C PHE A 48 -2.54 -0.82 7.36
N ALA A 49 -1.37 -0.27 7.07
CA ALA A 49 -0.34 -0.96 6.32
C ALA A 49 0.34 -2.06 7.14
N GLY A 50 0.79 -3.13 6.49
CA GLY A 50 1.58 -4.18 7.14
C GLY A 50 2.95 -3.71 7.67
N GLY A 51 3.44 -2.56 7.20
CA GLY A 51 4.70 -1.94 7.65
C GLY A 51 5.95 -2.37 6.88
N VAL A 52 5.82 -3.20 5.85
CA VAL A 52 6.95 -3.61 5.00
C VAL A 52 7.52 -2.39 4.26
N MET A 53 8.86 -2.26 4.24
CA MET A 53 9.56 -1.11 3.65
C MET A 53 10.48 -1.60 2.53
N ARG A 54 10.24 -1.16 1.28
CA ARG A 54 11.12 -1.46 0.14
C ARG A 54 12.04 -0.28 -0.17
N PHE A 55 13.34 -0.52 -0.09
CA PHE A 55 14.39 0.49 -0.26
C PHE A 55 15.59 -0.12 -0.99
N ALA A 56 16.45 0.72 -1.54
CA ALA A 56 17.67 0.27 -2.18
C ALA A 56 18.71 -0.15 -1.13
N TYR A 57 19.28 -1.35 -1.27
CA TYR A 57 20.40 -1.83 -0.45
C TYR A 57 21.24 -2.84 -1.23
N ALA A 58 22.55 -2.82 -1.02
CA ALA A 58 23.49 -3.72 -1.66
C ALA A 58 24.22 -4.62 -0.65
N THR A 59 24.24 -4.23 0.62
CA THR A 59 25.05 -4.89 1.65
C THR A 59 24.29 -5.10 2.95
N VAL A 60 24.80 -5.99 3.80
CA VAL A 60 24.33 -6.14 5.18
C VAL A 60 24.59 -4.87 6.00
N ASP A 61 25.64 -4.11 5.70
CA ASP A 61 25.93 -2.85 6.39
C ASP A 61 24.82 -1.81 6.16
N ASP A 62 24.19 -1.79 4.98
CA ASP A 62 23.00 -0.99 4.72
C ASP A 62 21.84 -1.40 5.63
N LEU A 63 21.67 -2.70 5.92
CA LEU A 63 20.67 -3.20 6.86
C LEU A 63 21.02 -2.84 8.30
N LYS A 64 22.30 -2.89 8.68
CA LYS A 64 22.80 -2.48 10.00
C LYS A 64 22.59 -0.98 10.26
N ARG A 65 22.58 -0.14 9.23
CA ARG A 65 22.19 1.29 9.35
C ARG A 65 20.73 1.46 9.77
N LEU A 66 19.87 0.50 9.44
CA LEU A 66 18.41 0.58 9.63
C LEU A 66 17.86 -0.28 10.77
N THR A 67 18.60 -1.30 11.20
CA THR A 67 18.12 -2.32 12.14
C THR A 67 19.14 -2.54 13.24
N ASP A 68 18.72 -3.20 14.31
CA ASP A 68 19.61 -3.64 15.39
C ASP A 68 20.00 -5.12 15.19
N ILE A 69 20.16 -5.54 13.92
CA ILE A 69 20.50 -6.91 13.52
C ILE A 69 21.81 -7.38 14.15
N THR A 70 21.80 -8.59 14.69
CA THR A 70 22.94 -9.25 15.33
C THR A 70 23.83 -10.00 14.34
N ASP A 71 25.09 -10.24 14.68
CA ASP A 71 26.00 -11.01 13.81
C ASP A 71 25.56 -12.48 13.65
N GLU A 72 24.86 -13.05 14.64
CA GLU A 72 24.25 -14.39 14.53
C GLU A 72 23.13 -14.41 13.48
N GLU A 73 22.23 -13.42 13.50
CA GLU A 73 21.19 -13.28 12.49
C GLU A 73 21.77 -13.05 11.09
N VAL A 74 22.89 -12.31 11.00
CA VAL A 74 23.62 -12.13 9.74
C VAL A 74 24.18 -13.46 9.22
N ALA A 75 24.89 -14.20 10.06
CA ALA A 75 25.48 -15.49 9.67
C ALA A 75 24.41 -16.52 9.27
N GLY A 76 23.26 -16.51 9.96
CA GLY A 76 22.15 -17.43 9.73
C GLY A 76 21.22 -17.05 8.57
N SER A 77 21.41 -15.91 7.90
CA SER A 77 20.44 -15.38 6.93
C SER A 77 21.02 -15.04 5.57
N ASP A 78 20.18 -15.14 4.55
CA ASP A 78 20.40 -14.63 3.21
C ASP A 78 19.37 -13.54 2.94
N PHE A 79 19.82 -12.29 2.96
CA PHE A 79 18.95 -11.13 2.76
C PHE A 79 18.75 -10.78 1.28
N GLY A 80 19.48 -11.43 0.37
CA GLY A 80 19.59 -11.00 -1.02
C GLY A 80 20.04 -9.54 -1.15
N THR A 81 19.69 -8.93 -2.28
CA THR A 81 19.90 -7.50 -2.55
C THR A 81 18.62 -6.87 -3.09
N ASN A 82 18.56 -5.54 -3.03
CA ASN A 82 17.67 -4.74 -3.84
C ASN A 82 18.47 -3.52 -4.30
N THR A 83 19.41 -3.73 -5.22
CA THR A 83 20.24 -2.62 -5.71
C THR A 83 19.37 -1.54 -6.36
N ARG A 84 19.96 -0.38 -6.63
CA ARG A 84 19.29 0.71 -7.33
C ARG A 84 18.65 0.22 -8.64
N GLU A 85 19.43 -0.50 -9.44
CA GLU A 85 19.02 -1.05 -10.74
C GLU A 85 17.90 -2.07 -10.57
N GLU A 86 18.04 -3.00 -9.62
CA GLU A 86 17.01 -4.01 -9.34
C GLU A 86 15.67 -3.41 -8.94
N TYR A 87 15.70 -2.33 -8.15
CA TYR A 87 14.48 -1.63 -7.72
C TYR A 87 13.86 -0.83 -8.88
N LEU A 88 14.67 -0.10 -9.65
CA LEU A 88 14.18 0.62 -10.83
C LEU A 88 13.58 -0.35 -11.85
N ASP A 89 14.24 -1.47 -12.14
CA ASP A 89 13.73 -2.49 -13.06
C ASP A 89 12.36 -3.03 -12.62
N ASP A 90 12.18 -3.28 -11.32
CA ASP A 90 10.87 -3.68 -10.77
C ASP A 90 9.82 -2.57 -10.98
N LEU A 91 10.15 -1.30 -10.72
CA LEU A 91 9.24 -0.17 -10.91
C LEU A 91 8.83 -0.02 -12.37
N TYR A 92 9.80 0.02 -13.29
CA TYR A 92 9.53 0.13 -14.73
C TYR A 92 8.72 -1.05 -15.23
N ARG A 93 9.13 -2.29 -14.94
CA ARG A 93 8.42 -3.50 -15.36
C ARG A 93 6.97 -3.52 -14.89
N LEU A 94 6.73 -3.28 -13.60
CA LEU A 94 5.38 -3.37 -13.00
C LEU A 94 4.45 -2.24 -13.44
N THR A 95 5.01 -1.10 -13.83
CA THR A 95 4.23 0.02 -14.39
C THR A 95 4.14 -0.01 -15.91
N SER A 96 4.66 -1.06 -16.56
CA SER A 96 4.76 -1.15 -18.03
C SER A 96 5.49 0.06 -18.63
N TYR A 97 6.60 0.45 -18.00
CA TYR A 97 7.49 1.57 -18.35
C TYR A 97 6.81 2.94 -18.36
N ARG A 98 5.74 3.11 -17.56
CA ARG A 98 5.01 4.38 -17.44
C ARG A 98 5.39 5.20 -16.22
N THR A 99 6.04 4.60 -15.22
CA THR A 99 6.53 5.34 -14.05
C THR A 99 7.37 6.54 -14.50
N ASP A 100 7.18 7.67 -13.83
CA ASP A 100 7.94 8.88 -14.12
C ASP A 100 9.42 8.64 -13.76
N PRO A 101 10.36 8.80 -14.71
CA PRO A 101 11.75 8.46 -14.49
C PRO A 101 12.38 9.29 -13.37
N ASP A 102 12.13 10.60 -13.35
CA ASP A 102 12.67 11.50 -12.34
C ASP A 102 12.15 11.16 -10.94
N LEU A 103 10.84 10.93 -10.81
CA LEU A 103 10.24 10.58 -9.51
C LEU A 103 10.70 9.19 -9.05
N SER A 104 10.83 8.23 -9.96
CA SER A 104 11.26 6.87 -9.63
C SER A 104 12.72 6.83 -9.20
N GLU A 105 13.62 7.54 -9.89
CA GLU A 105 15.03 7.65 -9.51
C GLU A 105 15.18 8.34 -8.16
N LEU A 106 14.50 9.48 -7.95
CA LEU A 106 14.52 10.17 -6.67
C LEU A 106 14.05 9.28 -5.52
N LEU A 107 12.96 8.52 -5.72
CA LEU A 107 12.44 7.59 -4.73
C LEU A 107 13.47 6.52 -4.35
N VAL A 108 14.06 5.87 -5.35
CA VAL A 108 15.03 4.80 -5.15
C VAL A 108 16.30 5.35 -4.48
N ASP A 109 16.85 6.44 -5.00
CA ASP A 109 18.11 7.04 -4.56
C ASP A 109 18.02 7.61 -3.14
N ARG A 110 16.84 8.09 -2.72
CA ARG A 110 16.63 8.64 -1.37
C ARG A 110 16.07 7.64 -0.36
N SER A 111 15.75 6.41 -0.78
CA SER A 111 15.03 5.44 0.05
C SER A 111 15.79 5.07 1.33
N LEU A 112 17.05 4.63 1.21
CA LEU A 112 17.89 4.22 2.34
C LEU A 112 18.12 5.35 3.35
N ASP A 113 18.52 6.53 2.87
CA ASP A 113 18.78 7.69 3.73
C ASP A 113 17.52 8.23 4.40
N THR A 114 16.36 8.06 3.77
CA THR A 114 15.07 8.40 4.37
C THR A 114 14.70 7.42 5.47
N LEU A 115 14.91 6.12 5.29
CA LEU A 115 14.71 5.14 6.37
C LEU A 115 15.67 5.37 7.53
N ALA A 116 16.93 5.70 7.26
CA ALA A 116 17.89 6.07 8.30
C ALA A 116 17.43 7.32 9.07
N TRP A 117 16.89 8.32 8.37
CA TRP A 117 16.29 9.50 9.01
C TRP A 117 15.06 9.14 9.86
N LEU A 118 14.18 8.24 9.40
CA LEU A 118 13.05 7.76 10.19
C LEU A 118 13.50 7.12 11.51
N ARG A 119 14.64 6.40 11.54
CA ARG A 119 15.21 5.90 12.81
C ARG A 119 15.54 7.01 13.79
N THR A 120 16.08 8.14 13.31
CA THR A 120 16.34 9.31 14.17
C THR A 120 15.06 9.92 14.75
N LYS A 121 13.90 9.60 14.16
CA LYS A 121 12.56 9.95 14.65
C LYS A 121 11.93 8.88 15.53
N GLY A 122 12.69 7.86 15.92
CA GLY A 122 12.24 6.81 16.83
C GLY A 122 11.59 5.62 16.13
N VAL A 123 11.48 5.62 14.79
CA VAL A 123 10.98 4.45 14.06
C VAL A 123 11.97 3.29 14.20
N ARG A 124 11.47 2.12 14.58
CA ARG A 124 12.27 0.89 14.65
C ARG A 124 11.91 -0.01 13.49
N PHE A 125 12.93 -0.60 12.86
CA PHE A 125 12.75 -1.59 11.81
C PHE A 125 13.26 -2.94 12.30
N ASN A 126 12.47 -3.99 12.07
CA ASN A 126 12.78 -5.36 12.41
C ASN A 126 12.96 -6.17 11.13
N LEU A 127 13.68 -7.28 11.21
CA LEU A 127 13.74 -8.25 10.13
C LEU A 127 12.37 -8.90 9.88
N ASN A 128 12.03 -9.09 8.61
CA ASN A 128 10.75 -9.64 8.17
C ASN A 128 10.70 -11.18 8.23
N PHE A 129 10.84 -11.74 9.43
CA PHE A 129 10.83 -13.19 9.63
C PHE A 129 9.48 -13.84 9.32
N GLY A 130 8.37 -13.14 9.59
CA GLY A 130 7.03 -13.72 9.54
C GLY A 130 6.37 -13.71 8.17
N ARG A 131 6.74 -12.78 7.26
CA ARG A 131 6.00 -12.56 6.01
C ARG A 131 6.85 -12.70 4.75
N GLN A 132 8.16 -12.45 4.82
CA GLN A 132 9.05 -12.39 3.65
C GLN A 132 10.31 -13.24 3.81
N SER A 133 10.26 -14.34 4.56
CA SER A 133 11.38 -15.30 4.63
C SER A 133 10.94 -16.73 4.94
N GLY A 134 11.83 -17.69 4.67
CA GLY A 134 11.66 -19.12 4.93
C GLY A 134 12.99 -19.80 5.30
N LEU A 135 12.95 -20.99 5.90
CA LEU A 135 14.15 -21.79 6.13
C LEU A 135 14.44 -22.66 4.90
N VAL A 136 15.63 -22.50 4.33
CA VAL A 136 16.13 -23.29 3.20
C VAL A 136 17.51 -23.83 3.59
N ASN A 137 17.64 -25.16 3.66
CA ASN A 137 18.90 -25.84 4.01
C ASN A 137 19.57 -25.30 5.29
N GLY A 138 18.78 -24.99 6.31
CA GLY A 138 19.27 -24.47 7.60
C GLY A 138 19.56 -22.97 7.62
N LYS A 139 19.46 -22.26 6.48
CA LYS A 139 19.64 -20.81 6.37
C LYS A 139 18.29 -20.11 6.22
N ARG A 140 18.11 -18.94 6.84
CA ARG A 140 16.92 -18.11 6.65
C ARG A 140 17.05 -17.32 5.35
N VAL A 141 16.23 -17.60 4.35
CA VAL A 141 16.26 -16.88 3.06
C VAL A 141 15.12 -15.88 3.01
N PHE A 142 15.44 -14.62 2.75
CA PHE A 142 14.46 -13.56 2.52
C PHE A 142 14.10 -13.49 1.03
N PHE A 143 12.82 -13.35 0.73
CA PHE A 143 12.32 -13.29 -0.64
C PHE A 143 11.53 -12.00 -0.90
N GLY A 144 11.35 -11.65 -2.18
CA GLY A 144 10.61 -10.45 -2.57
C GLY A 144 11.33 -9.12 -2.30
N ARG A 145 12.64 -9.15 -1.99
CA ARG A 145 13.51 -7.96 -1.83
C ARG A 145 13.04 -6.97 -0.74
N MET A 146 12.47 -7.48 0.34
CA MET A 146 11.92 -6.68 1.44
C MET A 146 12.32 -7.27 2.79
N PRO A 147 13.60 -7.12 3.19
CA PRO A 147 14.14 -7.81 4.36
C PRO A 147 13.64 -7.23 5.69
N ILE A 148 13.05 -6.03 5.69
CA ILE A 148 12.65 -5.33 6.91
C ILE A 148 11.19 -4.86 6.87
N GLU A 149 10.66 -4.62 8.07
CA GLU A 149 9.38 -3.95 8.29
C GLU A 149 9.46 -3.02 9.51
N ALA A 150 8.61 -1.99 9.54
CA ALA A 150 8.44 -1.15 10.71
C ALA A 150 7.86 -1.96 11.87
N SER A 151 8.47 -1.84 13.05
CA SER A 151 8.01 -2.47 14.27
C SER A 151 6.59 -2.01 14.61
N GLY A 152 5.68 -2.96 14.86
CA GLY A 152 4.25 -2.67 15.04
C GLY A 152 3.50 -2.36 13.74
N GLY A 153 4.10 -2.64 12.58
CA GLY A 153 3.49 -2.40 11.27
C GLY A 153 3.27 -0.93 10.97
N GLY A 154 2.28 -0.63 10.14
CA GLY A 154 1.88 0.73 9.79
C GLY A 154 1.40 1.55 11.00
N ALA A 155 0.70 0.91 11.94
CA ALA A 155 0.26 1.54 13.19
C ALA A 155 1.45 1.97 14.05
N GLY A 156 2.44 1.10 14.24
CA GLY A 156 3.67 1.42 14.98
C GLY A 156 4.50 2.51 14.29
N LEU A 157 4.55 2.52 12.95
CA LEU A 157 5.18 3.60 12.18
C LEU A 157 4.53 4.96 12.47
N VAL A 158 3.20 5.05 12.35
CA VAL A 158 2.45 6.28 12.61
C VAL A 158 2.60 6.70 14.08
N GLN A 159 2.54 5.76 15.03
CA GLN A 159 2.70 6.05 16.45
C GLN A 159 4.07 6.66 16.78
N ASN A 160 5.16 6.10 16.26
CA ASN A 160 6.51 6.61 16.48
C ASN A 160 6.67 8.03 15.90
N LEU A 161 6.15 8.26 14.69
CA LEU A 161 6.23 9.56 14.04
C LEU A 161 5.34 10.61 14.72
N ASP A 162 4.15 10.24 15.19
CA ASP A 162 3.29 11.10 15.99
C ASP A 162 3.96 11.50 17.30
N ALA A 163 4.60 10.55 17.99
CA ALA A 163 5.38 10.83 19.19
C ALA A 163 6.55 11.79 18.91
N ALA A 164 7.24 11.62 17.77
CA ALA A 164 8.30 12.53 17.35
C ALA A 164 7.76 13.94 17.04
N ALA A 165 6.61 14.04 16.38
CA ALA A 165 5.96 15.33 16.07
C ALA A 165 5.56 16.07 17.36
N LYS A 166 4.93 15.36 18.30
CA LYS A 166 4.60 15.87 19.65
C LYS A 166 5.85 16.35 20.39
N LYS A 167 6.94 15.57 20.38
CA LYS A 167 8.23 15.95 20.99
C LYS A 167 8.86 17.19 20.34
N ALA A 168 8.64 17.39 19.04
CA ALA A 168 9.14 18.56 18.30
C ALA A 168 8.27 19.82 18.46
N GLY A 169 7.18 19.74 19.24
CA GLY A 169 6.25 20.83 19.50
C GLY A 169 5.33 21.14 18.30
N ILE A 170 5.09 20.17 17.43
CA ILE A 170 4.18 20.31 16.29
C ILE A 170 2.74 20.12 16.79
N GLU A 171 1.89 21.12 16.56
CA GLU A 171 0.48 21.04 16.93
C GLU A 171 -0.31 20.21 15.92
N VAL A 172 -1.02 19.18 16.38
CA VAL A 172 -1.97 18.40 15.57
C VAL A 172 -3.39 18.76 15.99
N ARG A 173 -4.21 19.19 15.02
CA ARG A 173 -5.62 19.51 15.21
C ARG A 173 -6.47 18.43 14.58
N TYR A 174 -7.10 17.61 15.41
CA TYR A 174 -8.03 16.57 14.99
C TYR A 174 -9.41 17.16 14.68
N GLU A 175 -10.24 16.39 13.98
CA GLU A 175 -11.57 16.83 13.53
C GLU A 175 -11.54 18.18 12.80
N ALA A 176 -10.44 18.46 12.10
CA ALA A 176 -10.15 19.68 11.36
C ALA A 176 -10.11 19.37 9.86
N ARG A 177 -11.27 19.15 9.27
CA ARG A 177 -11.38 18.82 7.85
C ARG A 177 -11.16 20.06 6.99
N VAL A 178 -10.05 20.09 6.25
CA VAL A 178 -9.78 21.15 5.27
C VAL A 178 -10.77 21.06 4.11
N THR A 179 -11.29 22.21 3.68
CA THR A 179 -12.39 22.32 2.71
C THR A 179 -12.11 23.28 1.56
N ALA A 180 -11.17 24.22 1.73
CA ALA A 180 -10.67 25.06 0.65
C ALA A 180 -9.21 25.47 0.89
N LEU A 181 -8.46 25.71 -0.19
CA LEU A 181 -7.21 26.48 -0.17
C LEU A 181 -7.55 27.98 -0.15
N LEU A 182 -6.75 28.77 0.57
CA LEU A 182 -6.82 30.24 0.50
C LEU A 182 -5.92 30.69 -0.65
N TYR A 183 -6.51 30.85 -1.84
CA TYR A 183 -5.82 31.19 -3.08
C TYR A 183 -6.36 32.51 -3.63
N ASP A 184 -5.47 33.45 -3.97
CA ASP A 184 -5.81 34.79 -4.49
C ASP A 184 -5.69 34.92 -6.01
N GLY A 185 -5.35 33.83 -6.71
CA GLY A 185 -5.03 33.83 -8.14
C GLY A 185 -3.53 33.80 -8.42
N GLU A 186 -2.68 34.02 -7.42
CA GLU A 186 -1.23 34.00 -7.54
C GLU A 186 -0.58 33.04 -6.54
N ARG A 187 -1.04 32.99 -5.29
CA ARG A 187 -0.41 32.21 -4.22
C ARG A 187 -1.42 31.55 -3.30
N VAL A 188 -1.09 30.35 -2.82
CA VAL A 188 -1.76 29.72 -1.69
C VAL A 188 -1.18 30.27 -0.37
N SER A 189 -2.03 30.92 0.42
CA SER A 189 -1.68 31.60 1.68
C SER A 189 -2.28 30.94 2.93
N GLY A 190 -2.74 29.70 2.80
CA GLY A 190 -3.29 28.93 3.90
C GLY A 190 -4.48 28.08 3.48
N VAL A 191 -5.29 27.69 4.46
CA VAL A 191 -6.43 26.81 4.26
C VAL A 191 -7.64 27.21 5.09
N ARG A 192 -8.83 26.86 4.61
CA ARG A 192 -10.09 26.91 5.35
C ARG A 192 -10.49 25.51 5.77
N ALA A 193 -10.74 25.30 7.05
CA ALA A 193 -11.17 24.02 7.60
C ALA A 193 -12.46 24.14 8.41
N ARG A 194 -13.26 23.07 8.44
CA ARG A 194 -14.29 22.85 9.44
C ARG A 194 -13.64 22.16 10.63
N HIS A 195 -13.51 22.88 11.73
CA HIS A 195 -12.88 22.40 12.97
C HIS A 195 -13.85 22.58 14.13
N MET A 196 -14.19 21.48 14.82
CA MET A 196 -15.18 21.48 15.91
C MET A 196 -16.51 22.14 15.50
N GLY A 197 -16.99 21.80 14.30
CA GLY A 197 -18.23 22.34 13.72
C GLY A 197 -18.13 23.78 13.17
N LYS A 198 -17.04 24.50 13.42
CA LYS A 198 -16.85 25.90 13.00
C LYS A 198 -15.93 26.03 11.79
N VAL A 199 -16.26 26.94 10.88
CA VAL A 199 -15.36 27.32 9.79
C VAL A 199 -14.24 28.19 10.35
N THR A 200 -12.99 27.76 10.17
CA THR A 200 -11.78 28.42 10.66
C THR A 200 -10.78 28.54 9.52
N GLU A 201 -10.11 29.70 9.41
CA GLU A 201 -9.02 29.92 8.47
C GLU A 201 -7.68 29.85 9.20
N PHE A 202 -6.78 29.06 8.63
CA PHE A 202 -5.41 28.88 9.06
C PHE A 202 -4.53 29.52 8.00
N THR A 203 -3.90 30.64 8.33
CA THR A 203 -3.03 31.38 7.41
C THR A 203 -1.61 30.84 7.51
N ALA A 204 -0.98 30.62 6.37
CA ALA A 204 0.39 30.12 6.29
C ALA A 204 1.12 30.62 5.06
N LYS A 205 2.46 30.64 5.12
CA LYS A 205 3.28 31.00 3.97
C LYS A 205 3.37 29.86 2.95
N SER A 206 3.30 28.63 3.45
CA SER A 206 3.27 27.40 2.64
C SER A 206 2.24 26.41 3.18
N VAL A 207 1.62 25.65 2.27
CA VAL A 207 0.69 24.55 2.56
C VAL A 207 1.25 23.28 1.92
N VAL A 208 1.33 22.20 2.70
CA VAL A 208 1.65 20.85 2.22
C VAL A 208 0.39 19.99 2.28
N LEU A 209 -0.14 19.58 1.12
CA LEU A 209 -1.22 18.61 1.04
C LEU A 209 -0.66 17.19 1.12
N ALA A 210 -1.05 16.41 2.14
CA ALA A 210 -0.61 15.04 2.35
C ALA A 210 -1.74 14.17 2.90
N SER A 211 -2.95 14.36 2.35
CA SER A 211 -4.22 13.83 2.86
C SER A 211 -4.68 12.53 2.18
N GLY A 212 -3.78 11.79 1.54
CA GLY A 212 -4.12 10.55 0.83
C GLY A 212 -4.87 10.78 -0.49
N GLY A 213 -5.34 9.69 -1.10
CA GLY A 213 -6.08 9.72 -2.36
C GLY A 213 -7.60 9.78 -2.17
N PHE A 214 -8.31 9.04 -3.03
CA PHE A 214 -9.78 9.07 -3.13
C PHE A 214 -10.44 7.68 -3.03
N GLU A 215 -9.71 6.65 -2.60
CA GLU A 215 -10.17 5.28 -2.50
C GLU A 215 -11.37 5.07 -1.56
N ALA A 216 -11.64 5.99 -0.63
CA ALA A 216 -12.83 5.96 0.21
C ALA A 216 -14.03 6.72 -0.39
N ASN A 217 -13.89 7.33 -1.57
CA ASN A 217 -14.96 8.08 -2.23
C ASN A 217 -15.66 7.21 -3.30
N PRO A 218 -16.87 6.67 -3.05
CA PRO A 218 -17.57 5.82 -4.02
C PRO A 218 -17.86 6.52 -5.35
N GLU A 219 -18.13 7.82 -5.34
CA GLU A 219 -18.41 8.59 -6.56
C GLU A 219 -17.16 8.71 -7.43
N TRP A 220 -16.02 9.10 -6.82
CA TRP A 220 -14.75 9.22 -7.55
C TRP A 220 -14.21 7.86 -7.98
N ARG A 221 -14.43 6.79 -7.19
CA ARG A 221 -14.13 5.42 -7.61
C ARG A 221 -14.90 5.05 -8.87
N THR A 222 -16.21 5.28 -8.92
CA THR A 222 -17.03 5.04 -10.12
C THR A 222 -16.53 5.88 -11.30
N ARG A 223 -16.27 7.18 -11.06
CA ARG A 223 -15.88 8.14 -12.09
C ARG A 223 -14.53 7.82 -12.71
N TYR A 224 -13.51 7.50 -11.90
CA TYR A 224 -12.13 7.37 -12.37
C TYR A 224 -11.68 5.92 -12.54
N LEU A 225 -12.03 5.02 -11.61
CA LEU A 225 -11.63 3.59 -11.68
C LEU A 225 -12.61 2.76 -12.54
N GLY A 226 -13.85 3.25 -12.68
CA GLY A 226 -14.89 2.68 -13.54
C GLY A 226 -16.05 2.03 -12.76
N PRO A 227 -17.11 1.59 -13.47
CA PRO A 227 -18.29 0.99 -12.85
C PRO A 227 -17.96 -0.25 -12.00
N GLY A 228 -18.58 -0.36 -10.83
CA GLY A 228 -18.43 -1.46 -9.87
C GLY A 228 -17.39 -1.22 -8.78
N TRP A 229 -16.52 -0.20 -8.93
CA TRP A 229 -15.53 0.16 -7.91
C TRP A 229 -16.11 0.79 -6.65
N GLU A 230 -17.32 1.36 -6.72
CA GLU A 230 -18.08 1.82 -5.56
C GLU A 230 -18.43 0.69 -4.59
N LEU A 231 -18.46 -0.56 -5.07
CA LEU A 231 -18.81 -1.75 -4.29
C LEU A 231 -17.59 -2.40 -3.61
N ALA A 232 -16.37 -2.00 -3.97
CA ALA A 232 -15.16 -2.52 -3.33
C ALA A 232 -15.10 -2.09 -1.85
N LYS A 233 -14.60 -2.97 -0.98
CA LYS A 233 -14.31 -2.61 0.42
C LYS A 233 -13.07 -1.75 0.47
N VAL A 234 -12.98 -0.84 1.45
CA VAL A 234 -11.82 0.02 1.65
C VAL A 234 -10.92 -0.60 2.70
N ARG A 235 -9.70 -0.96 2.30
CA ARG A 235 -8.63 -1.44 3.17
C ARG A 235 -7.94 -0.25 3.85
N GLY A 236 -8.68 0.50 4.64
CA GLY A 236 -8.11 1.64 5.36
C GLY A 236 -9.11 2.68 5.85
N SER A 237 -8.61 3.91 5.94
CA SER A 237 -9.30 5.09 6.41
C SER A 237 -10.51 5.44 5.54
N ARG A 238 -11.64 5.69 6.19
CA ARG A 238 -12.84 6.27 5.57
C ARG A 238 -12.69 7.74 5.17
N PHE A 239 -11.60 8.40 5.56
CA PHE A 239 -11.39 9.83 5.34
C PHE A 239 -10.64 10.16 4.03
N ASN A 240 -10.08 9.17 3.34
CA ASN A 240 -9.35 9.36 2.09
C ASN A 240 -10.30 9.50 0.90
N VAL A 241 -10.99 10.65 0.83
CA VAL A 241 -12.07 10.89 -0.13
C VAL A 241 -11.71 11.89 -1.25
N GLY A 242 -10.45 12.30 -1.34
CA GLY A 242 -9.96 13.17 -2.41
C GLY A 242 -10.13 14.68 -2.19
N ASP A 243 -10.45 15.15 -0.98
CA ASP A 243 -10.66 16.60 -0.73
C ASP A 243 -9.44 17.44 -1.12
N GLY A 244 -8.23 17.00 -0.74
CA GLY A 244 -6.97 17.66 -1.10
C GLY A 244 -6.75 17.73 -2.61
N LEU A 245 -7.00 16.63 -3.33
CA LEU A 245 -6.89 16.56 -4.78
C LEU A 245 -7.88 17.53 -5.44
N ARG A 246 -9.15 17.50 -5.02
CA ARG A 246 -10.20 18.38 -5.54
C ARG A 246 -9.80 19.85 -5.39
N MET A 247 -9.41 20.27 -4.18
CA MET A 247 -9.06 21.67 -3.93
C MET A 247 -7.88 22.15 -4.78
N ALA A 248 -6.88 21.29 -5.01
CA ALA A 248 -5.74 21.65 -5.85
C ALA A 248 -6.15 21.73 -7.33
N LEU A 249 -6.92 20.77 -7.82
CA LEU A 249 -7.43 20.76 -9.21
C LEU A 249 -8.35 21.98 -9.47
N ASP A 250 -9.19 22.35 -8.52
CA ASP A 250 -10.11 23.50 -8.61
C ASP A 250 -9.37 24.84 -8.82
N ILE A 251 -8.10 24.95 -8.39
CA ILE A 251 -7.25 26.14 -8.59
C ILE A 251 -6.25 26.02 -9.75
N GLY A 252 -6.38 24.99 -10.59
CA GLY A 252 -5.57 24.81 -11.80
C GLY A 252 -4.33 23.95 -11.64
N ALA A 253 -4.18 23.17 -10.56
CA ALA A 253 -3.11 22.17 -10.46
C ALA A 253 -3.22 21.11 -11.56
N ALA A 254 -2.08 20.69 -12.11
CA ALA A 254 -2.04 19.62 -13.10
C ALA A 254 -2.26 18.24 -12.46
N SER A 255 -3.21 17.48 -13.00
CA SER A 255 -3.33 16.04 -12.75
C SER A 255 -2.19 15.26 -13.41
N TYR A 256 -1.73 14.17 -12.78
CA TYR A 256 -0.68 13.30 -13.33
C TYR A 256 -0.85 11.83 -12.92
N GLY A 257 -0.21 10.92 -13.65
CA GLY A 257 -0.28 9.47 -13.40
C GLY A 257 -1.56 8.80 -13.90
N ASN A 258 -1.83 7.58 -13.40
CA ASN A 258 -2.98 6.77 -13.80
C ASN A 258 -4.17 6.92 -12.84
N TRP A 259 -5.11 7.82 -13.16
CA TRP A 259 -6.32 8.02 -12.35
C TRP A 259 -7.29 6.83 -12.37
N SER A 260 -7.20 5.97 -13.37
CA SER A 260 -7.95 4.70 -13.43
C SER A 260 -7.20 3.52 -12.80
N GLY A 261 -6.04 3.79 -12.19
CA GLY A 261 -5.21 2.79 -11.53
C GLY A 261 -5.30 2.90 -10.01
N CYS A 262 -5.30 1.75 -9.35
CA CYS A 262 -5.24 1.67 -7.90
C CYS A 262 -4.53 0.39 -7.44
N HIS A 263 -4.09 0.41 -6.19
CA HIS A 263 -3.73 -0.78 -5.45
C HIS A 263 -4.99 -1.41 -4.85
N ALA A 264 -5.30 -2.65 -5.27
CA ALA A 264 -6.38 -3.44 -4.69
C ALA A 264 -5.98 -4.90 -4.46
N THR A 265 -6.31 -5.45 -3.30
CA THR A 265 -5.91 -6.80 -2.87
C THR A 265 -7.09 -7.73 -2.68
N GLY A 266 -6.80 -9.05 -2.65
CA GLY A 266 -7.72 -10.01 -2.04
C GLY A 266 -7.93 -9.66 -0.56
N TRP A 267 -9.19 -9.54 -0.18
CA TRP A 267 -9.65 -9.16 1.16
C TRP A 267 -10.73 -10.12 1.62
N ASP A 268 -10.89 -10.31 2.92
CA ASP A 268 -11.94 -11.22 3.43
C ASP A 268 -13.33 -10.75 2.97
N ARG A 269 -14.15 -11.68 2.47
CA ARG A 269 -15.46 -11.38 1.89
C ARG A 269 -16.38 -10.63 2.85
N TYR A 270 -16.33 -10.98 4.14
CA TYR A 270 -17.19 -10.41 5.17
C TYR A 270 -16.47 -9.41 6.09
N ALA A 271 -15.30 -8.91 5.68
CA ALA A 271 -14.65 -7.80 6.38
C ALA A 271 -15.55 -6.55 6.42
N PRO A 272 -15.34 -5.61 7.35
CA PRO A 272 -16.07 -4.34 7.38
C PRO A 272 -15.90 -3.52 6.10
N GLU A 273 -16.74 -2.49 5.94
CA GLU A 273 -16.69 -1.58 4.79
C GLU A 273 -15.36 -0.83 4.70
N PHE A 274 -14.82 -0.42 5.85
CA PHE A 274 -13.54 0.27 6.01
C PHE A 274 -12.57 -0.57 6.85
N GLY A 275 -11.31 -0.12 6.96
CA GLY A 275 -10.31 -0.79 7.77
C GLY A 275 -10.70 -0.82 9.25
N ASP A 276 -10.49 -1.96 9.90
CA ASP A 276 -10.63 -2.12 11.36
C ASP A 276 -9.26 -2.01 12.00
N VAL A 277 -9.05 -1.00 12.85
CA VAL A 277 -7.78 -0.74 13.52
C VAL A 277 -7.34 -1.88 14.45
N ASN A 278 -8.28 -2.69 14.95
CA ASN A 278 -7.98 -3.82 15.84
C ASN A 278 -7.50 -5.05 15.06
N VAL A 279 -7.89 -5.17 13.80
CA VAL A 279 -7.49 -6.26 12.91
C VAL A 279 -6.30 -5.85 12.03
N GLY A 280 -6.19 -4.57 11.70
CA GLY A 280 -5.13 -4.01 10.87
C GLY A 280 -5.17 -4.57 9.45
N ASP A 281 -4.05 -5.11 8.97
CA ASP A 281 -3.91 -5.65 7.62
C ASP A 281 -4.39 -7.12 7.48
N GLN A 282 -4.80 -7.76 8.58
CA GLN A 282 -4.97 -9.23 8.64
C GLN A 282 -6.19 -9.79 7.91
N PHE A 283 -7.11 -8.97 7.39
CA PHE A 283 -8.16 -9.46 6.51
C PHE A 283 -7.64 -9.82 5.11
N GLN A 284 -6.42 -9.41 4.75
CA GLN A 284 -5.82 -9.71 3.46
C GLN A 284 -5.71 -11.22 3.20
N LYS A 285 -5.73 -11.61 1.93
CA LYS A 285 -5.68 -13.02 1.51
C LYS A 285 -4.56 -13.24 0.50
N HIS A 286 -3.30 -13.12 0.93
CA HIS A 286 -2.14 -13.10 0.02
C HIS A 286 -1.54 -14.47 -0.32
N SER A 287 -1.94 -15.55 0.36
CA SER A 287 -1.45 -16.90 0.05
C SER A 287 -2.05 -17.56 -1.20
N TYR A 288 -2.83 -16.86 -2.04
CA TYR A 288 -3.45 -17.41 -3.26
C TYR A 288 -2.44 -18.10 -4.19
N ILE A 289 -1.16 -17.72 -4.15
CA ILE A 289 -0.10 -18.32 -4.96
C ILE A 289 0.05 -19.83 -4.74
N PHE A 290 -0.34 -20.35 -3.57
CA PHE A 290 -0.26 -21.78 -3.23
C PHE A 290 -1.54 -22.56 -3.48
N GLY A 291 -2.61 -21.91 -3.96
CA GLY A 291 -3.91 -22.51 -4.16
C GLY A 291 -4.51 -22.16 -5.53
N LEU A 292 -5.84 -22.32 -5.61
CA LEU A 292 -6.67 -21.92 -6.75
C LEU A 292 -7.60 -20.77 -6.36
N LEU A 293 -7.76 -19.79 -7.24
CA LEU A 293 -8.79 -18.76 -7.15
C LEU A 293 -9.97 -19.14 -8.04
N VAL A 294 -11.14 -19.36 -7.45
CA VAL A 294 -12.34 -19.80 -8.16
C VAL A 294 -13.47 -18.78 -7.99
N ASN A 295 -14.04 -18.31 -9.11
CA ASN A 295 -15.15 -17.35 -9.12
C ASN A 295 -16.52 -18.01 -8.90
N ALA A 296 -17.60 -17.22 -8.92
CA ALA A 296 -18.98 -17.73 -8.78
C ALA A 296 -19.37 -18.77 -9.84
N ASP A 297 -18.79 -18.71 -11.03
CA ASP A 297 -19.05 -19.70 -12.09
C ASP A 297 -18.29 -21.01 -11.88
N GLY A 298 -17.51 -21.15 -10.79
CA GLY A 298 -16.71 -22.35 -10.54
C GLY A 298 -15.44 -22.43 -11.40
N ARG A 299 -14.98 -21.31 -11.99
CA ARG A 299 -13.84 -21.25 -12.90
C ARG A 299 -12.67 -20.46 -12.31
N ARG A 300 -11.46 -20.82 -12.74
CA ARG A 300 -10.26 -20.00 -12.54
C ARG A 300 -10.28 -18.81 -13.51
N PHE A 301 -9.68 -17.70 -13.09
CA PHE A 301 -9.71 -16.43 -13.85
C PHE A 301 -8.40 -15.64 -13.84
N VAL A 302 -7.39 -16.08 -13.08
CA VAL A 302 -6.04 -15.50 -13.07
C VAL A 302 -4.98 -16.61 -13.04
N ASP A 303 -3.75 -16.27 -13.42
CA ASP A 303 -2.58 -17.10 -13.11
C ASP A 303 -2.13 -16.81 -11.67
N GLU A 304 -2.55 -17.65 -10.73
CA GLU A 304 -2.20 -17.49 -9.32
C GLU A 304 -0.68 -17.61 -9.08
N GLY A 305 0.07 -18.24 -9.99
CA GLY A 305 1.51 -18.46 -9.89
C GLY A 305 2.36 -17.56 -10.80
N ALA A 306 1.81 -16.45 -11.31
CA ALA A 306 2.50 -15.60 -12.29
C ALA A 306 3.81 -14.98 -11.77
N ASP A 307 3.83 -14.59 -10.49
CA ASP A 307 5.00 -14.03 -9.79
C ASP A 307 4.77 -14.21 -8.28
N PHE A 308 5.77 -13.89 -7.45
CA PHE A 308 5.56 -13.82 -6.00
C PHE A 308 4.41 -12.87 -5.65
N HIS A 309 3.70 -13.17 -4.55
CA HIS A 309 2.55 -12.36 -4.15
C HIS A 309 2.88 -10.88 -4.09
N SER A 310 4.10 -10.48 -3.68
CA SER A 310 4.57 -9.10 -3.56
C SER A 310 4.56 -8.30 -4.86
N PHE A 311 4.38 -8.97 -6.00
CA PHE A 311 4.34 -8.39 -7.34
C PHE A 311 3.00 -8.60 -8.06
N THR A 312 2.06 -9.34 -7.48
CA THR A 312 0.75 -9.65 -8.10
C THR A 312 -0.44 -9.23 -7.23
N TYR A 313 -0.26 -9.18 -5.90
CA TYR A 313 -1.34 -8.94 -4.95
C TYR A 313 -2.07 -7.61 -5.18
N ALA A 314 -1.35 -6.60 -5.67
CA ALA A 314 -1.85 -5.25 -5.82
C ALA A 314 -2.78 -5.04 -7.02
N LYS A 315 -2.85 -6.02 -7.94
CA LYS A 315 -3.81 -6.03 -9.05
C LYS A 315 -4.90 -7.09 -8.89
N TYR A 316 -4.62 -8.20 -8.19
CA TYR A 316 -5.56 -9.33 -8.13
C TYR A 316 -6.83 -9.05 -7.31
N GLY A 317 -6.83 -8.06 -6.41
CA GLY A 317 -8.09 -7.58 -5.82
C GLY A 317 -9.05 -7.03 -6.87
N GLY A 318 -8.54 -6.24 -7.81
CA GLY A 318 -9.31 -5.73 -8.94
C GLY A 318 -9.82 -6.84 -9.87
N GLU A 319 -9.03 -7.90 -10.08
CA GLU A 319 -9.49 -9.06 -10.85
C GLU A 319 -10.65 -9.81 -10.16
N VAL A 320 -10.60 -9.94 -8.83
CA VAL A 320 -11.71 -10.49 -8.03
C VAL A 320 -12.96 -9.61 -8.13
N LEU A 321 -12.79 -8.27 -8.09
CA LEU A 321 -13.90 -7.32 -8.22
C LEU A 321 -14.64 -7.47 -9.55
N ARG A 322 -13.94 -7.81 -10.64
CA ARG A 322 -14.53 -8.00 -11.98
C ARG A 322 -15.28 -9.33 -12.14
N GLN A 323 -15.15 -10.25 -11.18
CA GLN A 323 -15.83 -11.54 -11.27
C GLN A 323 -17.32 -11.42 -10.96
N PRO A 324 -18.18 -12.34 -11.46
CA PRO A 324 -19.59 -12.35 -11.12
C PRO A 324 -19.80 -12.41 -9.59
N GLY A 325 -20.64 -11.51 -9.08
CA GLY A 325 -20.87 -11.35 -7.64
C GLY A 325 -19.72 -10.70 -6.86
N GLN A 326 -18.62 -10.30 -7.52
CA GLN A 326 -17.48 -9.59 -6.93
C GLN A 326 -16.78 -10.35 -5.79
N PHE A 327 -16.81 -11.68 -5.87
CA PHE A 327 -16.15 -12.56 -4.92
C PHE A 327 -15.48 -13.74 -5.64
N ALA A 328 -14.56 -14.37 -4.92
CA ALA A 328 -13.96 -15.65 -5.27
C ALA A 328 -13.72 -16.46 -4.00
N TRP A 329 -13.34 -17.73 -4.18
CA TRP A 329 -12.85 -18.60 -3.12
C TRP A 329 -11.40 -18.99 -3.42
N GLN A 330 -10.53 -18.90 -2.41
CA GLN A 330 -9.19 -19.47 -2.46
C GLN A 330 -9.23 -20.88 -1.91
N VAL A 331 -8.85 -21.88 -2.71
CA VAL A 331 -8.90 -23.30 -2.33
C VAL A 331 -7.50 -23.85 -2.19
N PHE A 332 -7.25 -24.49 -1.05
CA PHE A 332 -5.98 -25.10 -0.67
C PHE A 332 -6.19 -26.54 -0.21
N ASP A 333 -5.10 -27.31 -0.22
CA ASP A 333 -5.07 -28.65 0.36
C ASP A 333 -3.98 -28.74 1.45
N ALA A 334 -3.91 -29.88 2.13
CA ALA A 334 -3.07 -30.06 3.31
C ALA A 334 -1.57 -29.86 3.06
N LYS A 335 -1.10 -29.96 1.80
CA LYS A 335 0.33 -29.83 1.48
C LYS A 335 0.88 -28.45 1.78
N VAL A 336 0.04 -27.41 1.68
CA VAL A 336 0.44 -25.99 1.77
C VAL A 336 -0.15 -25.24 2.96
N THR A 337 -1.02 -25.86 3.76
CA THR A 337 -1.67 -25.21 4.93
C THR A 337 -0.68 -24.59 5.92
N ARG A 338 0.49 -25.22 6.13
CA ARG A 338 1.58 -24.70 6.96
C ARG A 338 2.25 -23.45 6.38
N LEU A 339 2.19 -23.27 5.06
CA LEU A 339 2.76 -22.12 4.34
C LEU A 339 1.79 -20.92 4.30
N LEU A 340 0.52 -21.11 4.68
CA LEU A 340 -0.44 -20.02 4.75
C LEU A 340 -0.03 -19.01 5.82
N ARG A 341 -0.21 -17.74 5.47
CA ARG A 341 0.11 -16.60 6.34
C ARG A 341 -0.83 -16.52 7.55
N SER A 342 -0.44 -15.75 8.56
CA SER A 342 -1.21 -15.57 9.80
C SER A 342 -2.63 -15.06 9.58
N GLU A 343 -2.84 -14.25 8.54
CA GLU A 343 -4.13 -13.72 8.07
C GLU A 343 -5.19 -14.81 7.74
N TYR A 344 -4.78 -16.06 7.54
CA TYR A 344 -5.69 -17.22 7.34
C TYR A 344 -6.12 -17.89 8.66
N ARG A 345 -5.61 -17.41 9.80
CA ARG A 345 -5.80 -17.99 11.13
C ARG A 345 -6.48 -17.01 12.11
N ILE A 346 -6.94 -15.85 11.63
CA ILE A 346 -7.68 -14.90 12.47
C ILE A 346 -9.07 -15.40 12.81
N LYS A 347 -9.62 -14.92 13.93
CA LYS A 347 -10.98 -15.28 14.39
C LYS A 347 -12.07 -14.96 13.36
N PHE A 348 -11.89 -13.90 12.59
CA PHE A 348 -12.88 -13.37 11.64
C PHE A 348 -12.73 -13.94 10.22
N VAL A 349 -11.96 -15.01 10.05
CA VAL A 349 -11.70 -15.57 8.73
C VAL A 349 -12.93 -16.30 8.19
N THR A 350 -13.34 -16.00 6.97
CA THR A 350 -14.43 -16.71 6.30
C THR A 350 -13.90 -18.00 5.68
N LYS A 351 -13.97 -19.12 6.41
CA LYS A 351 -13.38 -20.41 6.04
C LYS A 351 -14.40 -21.55 6.02
N VAL A 352 -14.27 -22.46 5.05
CA VAL A 352 -14.87 -23.79 5.08
C VAL A 352 -13.79 -24.87 4.88
N THR A 353 -13.99 -26.05 5.46
CA THR A 353 -13.08 -27.19 5.34
C THR A 353 -13.88 -28.45 4.99
N ALA A 354 -13.31 -29.38 4.21
CA ALA A 354 -13.88 -30.70 3.99
C ALA A 354 -12.80 -31.75 3.67
N ASP A 355 -13.12 -33.03 3.85
CA ASP A 355 -12.19 -34.15 3.60
C ASP A 355 -12.20 -34.67 2.15
N SER A 356 -13.07 -34.11 1.31
CA SER A 356 -13.07 -34.34 -0.14
C SER A 356 -13.52 -33.09 -0.91
N LEU A 357 -13.14 -33.00 -2.18
CA LEU A 357 -13.55 -31.90 -3.05
C LEU A 357 -15.07 -31.92 -3.29
N GLU A 358 -15.68 -33.11 -3.37
CA GLU A 358 -17.13 -33.30 -3.50
C GLU A 358 -17.88 -32.79 -2.27
N ALA A 359 -17.33 -32.97 -1.07
CA ALA A 359 -17.90 -32.44 0.16
C ALA A 359 -17.61 -30.94 0.35
N LEU A 360 -16.54 -30.42 -0.26
CA LEU A 360 -16.19 -28.99 -0.24
C LEU A 360 -17.09 -28.18 -1.18
N ALA A 361 -17.33 -28.68 -2.39
CA ALA A 361 -18.05 -27.97 -3.45
C ALA A 361 -19.38 -27.33 -3.01
N PRO A 362 -20.30 -28.02 -2.32
CA PRO A 362 -21.55 -27.39 -1.87
C PRO A 362 -21.37 -26.38 -0.73
N ARG A 363 -20.20 -26.33 -0.08
CA ARG A 363 -19.87 -25.35 0.99
C ARG A 363 -19.32 -24.04 0.44
N LEU A 364 -18.92 -24.00 -0.84
CA LEU A 364 -18.47 -22.79 -1.51
C LEU A 364 -19.66 -21.92 -1.89
N GLU A 365 -20.21 -21.19 -0.91
CA GLU A 365 -21.42 -20.39 -1.08
C GLU A 365 -21.34 -19.45 -2.30
N GLY A 366 -22.34 -19.56 -3.18
CA GLY A 366 -22.45 -18.79 -4.42
C GLY A 366 -21.65 -19.34 -5.60
N VAL A 367 -20.93 -20.45 -5.45
CA VAL A 367 -20.14 -21.07 -6.53
C VAL A 367 -20.93 -22.19 -7.21
N ASN A 368 -20.82 -22.28 -8.54
CA ASN A 368 -21.27 -23.45 -9.30
C ASN A 368 -20.42 -24.69 -8.94
N ALA A 369 -20.95 -25.53 -8.05
CA ALA A 369 -20.28 -26.72 -7.53
C ALA A 369 -19.86 -27.72 -8.62
N GLY A 370 -20.71 -27.95 -9.64
CA GLY A 370 -20.41 -28.88 -10.73
C GLY A 370 -19.24 -28.40 -11.59
N GLN A 371 -19.25 -27.12 -11.95
CA GLN A 371 -18.15 -26.51 -12.72
C GLN A 371 -16.86 -26.43 -11.90
N PHE A 372 -16.94 -26.15 -10.59
CA PHE A 372 -15.77 -26.18 -9.70
C PHE A 372 -15.07 -27.55 -9.70
N LEU A 373 -15.83 -28.64 -9.52
CA LEU A 373 -15.26 -29.99 -9.55
C LEU A 373 -14.59 -30.30 -10.90
N GLN A 374 -15.20 -29.85 -12.01
CA GLN A 374 -14.59 -29.98 -13.32
C GLN A 374 -13.27 -29.20 -13.42
N THR A 375 -13.26 -27.94 -12.99
CA THR A 375 -12.06 -27.09 -12.96
C THR A 375 -10.91 -27.72 -12.18
N VAL A 376 -11.18 -28.32 -11.01
CA VAL A 376 -10.13 -28.96 -10.21
C VAL A 376 -9.61 -30.24 -10.89
N ARG A 377 -10.49 -31.04 -11.51
CA ARG A 377 -10.06 -32.23 -12.28
C ARG A 377 -9.13 -31.86 -13.44
N GLU A 378 -9.51 -30.85 -14.22
CA GLU A 378 -8.69 -30.34 -15.34
C GLU A 378 -7.37 -29.78 -14.85
N PHE A 379 -7.39 -28.99 -13.78
CA PHE A 379 -6.18 -28.44 -13.17
C PHE A 379 -5.22 -29.55 -12.70
N ASN A 380 -5.71 -30.52 -11.92
CA ASN A 380 -4.89 -31.62 -11.40
C ASN A 380 -4.25 -32.46 -12.52
N ALA A 381 -4.97 -32.66 -13.63
CA ALA A 381 -4.45 -33.36 -14.81
C ALA A 381 -3.37 -32.56 -15.56
N ALA A 382 -3.45 -31.23 -15.53
CA ALA A 382 -2.52 -30.34 -16.23
C ALA A 382 -1.20 -30.08 -15.48
N VAL A 383 -1.09 -30.40 -14.19
CA VAL A 383 0.11 -30.12 -13.38
C VAL A 383 1.32 -30.95 -13.83
N ARG A 384 2.46 -30.28 -14.06
CA ARG A 384 3.79 -30.90 -14.27
C ARG A 384 4.27 -31.57 -12.98
N LYS A 385 4.33 -32.90 -12.98
CA LYS A 385 4.75 -33.71 -11.82
C LYS A 385 6.27 -33.91 -11.73
N ASP A 386 6.98 -33.71 -12.83
CA ASP A 386 8.44 -33.83 -12.98
C ASP A 386 9.22 -32.69 -12.31
N VAL A 387 8.59 -31.52 -12.12
CA VAL A 387 9.23 -30.35 -11.50
C VAL A 387 8.99 -30.35 -9.99
N PRO A 388 10.04 -30.30 -9.14
CA PRO A 388 9.88 -30.24 -7.69
C PRO A 388 9.23 -28.92 -7.24
N PHE A 389 8.52 -28.95 -6.12
CA PHE A 389 7.92 -27.75 -5.52
C PHE A 389 8.95 -27.04 -4.63
N ASP A 390 9.12 -25.73 -4.85
CA ASP A 390 9.89 -24.86 -3.95
C ASP A 390 9.19 -23.50 -3.78
N HIS A 391 8.65 -23.27 -2.59
CA HIS A 391 7.90 -22.05 -2.26
C HIS A 391 8.76 -20.78 -2.16
N THR A 392 10.08 -20.91 -2.16
CA THR A 392 11.02 -19.79 -1.92
C THR A 392 11.60 -19.19 -3.20
N ILE A 393 11.37 -19.84 -4.35
CA ILE A 393 11.78 -19.40 -5.69
C ILE A 393 10.60 -19.52 -6.66
N LYS A 394 10.71 -18.88 -7.83
CA LYS A 394 9.84 -19.20 -8.98
C LYS A 394 10.26 -20.56 -9.53
N ASP A 395 9.64 -21.61 -9.00
CA ASP A 395 10.05 -23.01 -9.19
C ASP A 395 9.77 -23.57 -10.58
N GLY A 396 9.01 -22.86 -11.42
CA GLY A 396 8.59 -23.33 -12.75
C GLY A 396 7.67 -24.55 -12.70
N LYS A 397 7.17 -24.95 -11.52
CA LYS A 397 6.21 -26.04 -11.38
C LYS A 397 4.86 -25.54 -11.87
N CYS A 398 4.53 -25.84 -13.11
CA CYS A 398 3.42 -25.21 -13.82
C CYS A 398 2.33 -26.18 -14.30
N THR A 399 1.27 -25.64 -14.89
CA THR A 399 0.26 -26.40 -15.65
C THR A 399 0.50 -26.31 -17.16
N VAL A 400 0.21 -27.38 -17.91
CA VAL A 400 0.30 -27.43 -19.38
C VAL A 400 -1.09 -27.57 -20.01
N GLY A 401 -1.36 -26.77 -21.06
CA GLY A 401 -2.61 -26.88 -21.82
C GLY A 401 -3.85 -26.30 -21.12
N LEU A 402 -3.67 -25.50 -20.07
CA LEU A 402 -4.75 -24.89 -19.29
C LEU A 402 -4.77 -23.36 -19.48
N SER A 403 -5.96 -22.76 -19.52
CA SER A 403 -6.14 -21.31 -19.56
C SER A 403 -7.12 -20.86 -18.46
N PRO A 404 -6.72 -19.96 -17.54
CA PRO A 404 -5.37 -19.43 -17.40
C PRO A 404 -4.37 -20.52 -17.00
N ALA A 405 -3.10 -20.36 -17.37
CA ALA A 405 -2.04 -21.22 -16.84
C ALA A 405 -1.84 -20.94 -15.33
N LYS A 406 -1.18 -21.86 -14.62
CA LYS A 406 -0.52 -21.57 -13.35
C LYS A 406 0.98 -21.70 -13.57
N SER A 407 1.72 -20.60 -13.54
CA SER A 407 3.12 -20.57 -14.01
C SER A 407 4.13 -21.13 -13.01
N ASN A 408 3.82 -21.08 -11.71
CA ASN A 408 4.68 -21.57 -10.63
C ASN A 408 3.83 -22.18 -9.50
N TRP A 409 4.45 -22.98 -8.64
CA TRP A 409 3.85 -23.55 -7.43
C TRP A 409 2.57 -24.37 -7.68
N ALA A 410 2.39 -24.90 -8.88
CA ALA A 410 1.23 -25.71 -9.24
C ALA A 410 1.33 -27.10 -8.59
N GLN A 411 0.54 -27.33 -7.54
CA GLN A 411 0.39 -28.65 -6.91
C GLN A 411 -1.03 -29.16 -7.13
N PRO A 412 -1.24 -30.45 -7.45
CA PRO A 412 -2.60 -30.98 -7.55
C PRO A 412 -3.32 -30.84 -6.20
N LEU A 413 -4.61 -30.53 -6.21
CA LEU A 413 -5.47 -30.58 -5.04
C LEU A 413 -5.94 -32.02 -4.86
N ASP A 414 -5.19 -32.81 -4.10
CA ASP A 414 -5.42 -34.26 -3.93
C ASP A 414 -5.20 -34.78 -2.50
N THR A 415 -4.81 -33.90 -1.57
CA THR A 415 -4.46 -34.31 -0.20
C THR A 415 -5.37 -33.60 0.82
N PRO A 416 -6.32 -34.30 1.45
CA PRO A 416 -7.21 -33.70 2.46
C PRO A 416 -6.47 -33.38 3.78
N PRO A 417 -7.02 -32.48 4.62
CA PRO A 417 -8.25 -31.71 4.39
C PRO A 417 -8.07 -30.62 3.32
N PHE A 418 -9.18 -30.27 2.65
CA PHE A 418 -9.27 -29.15 1.74
C PHE A 418 -9.86 -27.94 2.46
N ASP A 419 -9.14 -26.83 2.43
CA ASP A 419 -9.52 -25.57 3.05
C ASP A 419 -9.88 -24.55 1.98
N ALA A 420 -11.02 -23.87 2.12
CA ALA A 420 -11.41 -22.78 1.25
C ALA A 420 -11.71 -21.50 2.02
N TYR A 421 -11.28 -20.36 1.47
CA TYR A 421 -11.38 -19.05 2.09
C TYR A 421 -12.09 -18.07 1.15
N ALA A 422 -13.17 -17.44 1.62
CA ALA A 422 -13.91 -16.48 0.82
C ALA A 422 -13.15 -15.15 0.71
N THR A 423 -13.02 -14.63 -0.51
CA THR A 423 -12.31 -13.38 -0.78
C THR A 423 -13.14 -12.45 -1.67
N THR A 424 -13.01 -11.15 -1.42
CA THR A 424 -13.48 -10.05 -2.26
C THR A 424 -12.33 -9.08 -2.52
N CYS A 425 -12.63 -7.89 -3.05
CA CYS A 425 -11.69 -6.82 -3.31
C CYS A 425 -11.61 -5.82 -2.15
N GLY A 426 -10.39 -5.56 -1.69
CA GLY A 426 -10.06 -4.44 -0.80
C GLY A 426 -9.23 -3.40 -1.53
N ILE A 427 -9.78 -2.23 -1.84
CA ILE A 427 -9.02 -1.09 -2.40
C ILE A 427 -8.17 -0.46 -1.29
N THR A 428 -6.90 -0.20 -1.57
CA THR A 428 -5.94 0.34 -0.60
C THR A 428 -5.55 1.77 -0.89
N PHE A 429 -5.22 2.12 -2.14
CA PHE A 429 -4.87 3.49 -2.51
C PHE A 429 -4.91 3.68 -4.03
N THR A 430 -5.00 4.92 -4.48
CA THR A 430 -5.13 5.35 -5.87
C THR A 430 -3.79 5.82 -6.45
N PHE A 431 -3.56 5.63 -7.75
CA PHE A 431 -2.27 5.93 -8.38
C PHE A 431 -2.22 7.29 -9.10
N GLY A 432 -3.38 7.85 -9.44
CA GLY A 432 -3.50 9.19 -10.01
C GLY A 432 -3.42 10.26 -8.93
N GLY A 433 -2.77 11.37 -9.23
CA GLY A 433 -2.60 12.46 -8.29
C GLY A 433 -2.23 13.76 -8.98
N LEU A 434 -1.50 14.62 -8.28
CA LEU A 434 -1.01 15.91 -8.75
C LEU A 434 0.40 15.77 -9.33
N ARG A 435 0.70 16.60 -10.32
CA ARG A 435 2.06 16.79 -10.81
C ARG A 435 2.85 17.67 -9.85
N ILE A 436 4.11 17.31 -9.61
CA ILE A 436 5.02 18.06 -8.77
C ILE A 436 6.31 18.39 -9.49
N ASP A 437 6.94 19.49 -9.08
CA ASP A 437 8.36 19.72 -9.30
C ASP A 437 9.17 18.65 -8.56
N LYS A 438 10.08 18.00 -9.28
CA LYS A 438 10.81 16.82 -8.76
C LYS A 438 11.78 17.16 -7.63
N ASP A 439 12.34 18.37 -7.61
CA ASP A 439 13.39 18.75 -6.67
C ASP A 439 12.81 19.30 -5.36
N THR A 440 11.58 19.82 -5.41
CA THR A 440 10.98 20.52 -4.28
C THR A 440 9.70 19.88 -3.75
N GLY A 441 8.95 19.13 -4.58
CA GLY A 441 7.60 18.66 -4.25
C GLY A 441 6.52 19.75 -4.37
N GLN A 442 6.84 20.88 -4.99
CA GLN A 442 5.88 21.95 -5.24
C GLN A 442 4.88 21.52 -6.31
N VAL A 443 3.60 21.82 -6.11
CA VAL A 443 2.55 21.47 -7.08
C VAL A 443 2.71 22.33 -8.33
N LEU A 444 2.59 21.71 -9.50
CA LEU A 444 2.62 22.40 -10.79
C LEU A 444 1.20 22.67 -11.29
N ASP A 445 1.00 23.81 -11.95
CA ASP A 445 -0.24 24.11 -12.68
C ASP A 445 -0.30 23.39 -14.04
N VAL A 446 -1.42 23.57 -14.76
CA VAL A 446 -1.63 22.99 -16.11
C VAL A 446 -0.66 23.50 -17.18
N HIS A 447 0.08 24.57 -16.92
CA HIS A 447 1.17 25.09 -17.75
C HIS A 447 2.56 24.65 -17.26
N PHE A 448 2.59 23.80 -16.22
CA PHE A 448 3.79 23.31 -15.55
C PHE A 448 4.62 24.38 -14.85
N HIS A 449 4.00 25.50 -14.47
CA HIS A 449 4.60 26.45 -13.56
C HIS A 449 4.30 26.07 -12.10
N PRO A 450 5.25 26.26 -11.16
CA PRO A 450 4.98 25.99 -9.76
C PRO A 450 3.91 26.92 -9.20
N ILE A 451 2.92 26.36 -8.49
CA ILE A 451 1.91 27.12 -7.76
C ILE A 451 2.55 27.64 -6.46
N PRO A 452 2.76 28.95 -6.29
CA PRO A 452 3.41 29.51 -5.10
C PRO A 452 2.69 29.12 -3.81
N GLY A 453 3.45 28.63 -2.84
CA GLY A 453 2.94 28.27 -1.52
C GLY A 453 2.25 26.90 -1.45
N LEU A 454 2.15 26.13 -2.54
CA LEU A 454 1.48 24.82 -2.54
C LEU A 454 2.44 23.67 -2.83
N TYR A 455 2.52 22.71 -1.91
CA TYR A 455 3.32 21.50 -2.00
C TYR A 455 2.44 20.28 -1.76
N THR A 456 2.89 19.10 -2.21
CA THR A 456 2.16 17.86 -1.96
C THR A 456 3.10 16.67 -1.77
N ALA A 457 2.61 15.62 -1.10
CA ALA A 457 3.37 14.40 -0.84
C ALA A 457 2.47 13.17 -0.66
N GLY A 458 3.11 11.99 -0.71
CA GLY A 458 2.45 10.71 -0.50
C GLY A 458 1.57 10.32 -1.68
N GLU A 459 0.43 9.69 -1.39
CA GLU A 459 -0.50 9.19 -2.41
C GLU A 459 -1.06 10.30 -3.32
N MET A 460 -1.02 11.55 -2.87
CA MET A 460 -1.43 12.69 -3.69
C MET A 460 -0.46 13.00 -4.84
N VAL A 461 0.73 12.41 -4.87
CA VAL A 461 1.70 12.56 -5.97
C VAL A 461 1.37 11.55 -7.07
N GLY A 462 1.02 12.05 -8.24
CA GLY A 462 0.80 11.22 -9.42
C GLY A 462 2.12 10.86 -10.12
N GLY A 463 2.11 9.76 -10.89
CA GLY A 463 3.20 9.42 -11.83
C GLY A 463 4.15 8.32 -11.36
N LEU A 464 4.10 7.91 -10.09
CA LEU A 464 4.96 6.81 -9.59
C LEU A 464 4.45 5.42 -9.98
N PHE A 465 3.13 5.19 -9.89
CA PHE A 465 2.52 3.88 -10.08
C PHE A 465 1.43 3.95 -11.16
N TYR A 466 1.14 2.80 -11.81
CA TYR A 466 0.23 2.74 -12.96
C TYR A 466 -0.69 1.53 -12.96
N PHE A 467 -0.24 0.37 -13.43
CA PHE A 467 -1.08 -0.84 -13.49
C PHE A 467 -0.88 -1.74 -12.28
N ASN A 468 0.23 -1.52 -11.58
CA ASN A 468 0.67 -2.28 -10.43
C ASN A 468 1.71 -1.43 -9.67
N TYR A 469 2.12 -1.89 -8.48
CA TYR A 469 3.26 -1.32 -7.78
C TYR A 469 4.05 -2.40 -7.02
N PRO A 470 5.37 -2.21 -6.82
CA PRO A 470 6.15 -3.12 -5.98
C PRO A 470 5.73 -2.99 -4.50
N SER A 471 5.49 -4.12 -3.83
CA SER A 471 5.19 -4.15 -2.39
C SER A 471 6.21 -3.35 -1.58
N GLY A 472 5.74 -2.72 -0.50
CA GLY A 472 6.58 -1.95 0.42
C GLY A 472 7.02 -0.57 -0.09
N THR A 473 6.78 -0.23 -1.36
CA THR A 473 7.19 1.07 -1.93
C THR A 473 6.30 2.22 -1.47
N GLY A 474 5.01 1.99 -1.22
CA GLY A 474 4.06 3.07 -0.88
C GLY A 474 4.42 3.85 0.39
N LEU A 475 4.79 3.16 1.48
CA LEU A 475 5.23 3.81 2.73
C LEU A 475 6.55 4.55 2.53
N VAL A 476 7.48 3.97 1.78
CA VAL A 476 8.79 4.60 1.49
C VAL A 476 8.61 5.86 0.63
N SER A 477 7.76 5.79 -0.40
CA SER A 477 7.38 6.95 -1.21
C SER A 477 6.78 8.06 -0.34
N GLY A 478 5.80 7.73 0.51
CA GLY A 478 5.24 8.69 1.45
C GLY A 478 6.30 9.38 2.31
N ALA A 479 7.27 8.63 2.83
CA ALA A 479 8.34 9.19 3.65
C ALA A 479 9.32 10.06 2.83
N VAL A 480 9.75 9.62 1.64
CA VAL A 480 10.71 10.33 0.79
C VAL A 480 10.12 11.66 0.33
N PHE A 481 8.94 11.61 -0.31
CA PHE A 481 8.29 12.81 -0.83
C PHE A 481 7.76 13.71 0.29
N GLY A 482 7.32 13.13 1.41
CA GLY A 482 6.93 13.89 2.61
C GLY A 482 8.10 14.68 3.17
N ARG A 483 9.23 14.02 3.42
CA ARG A 483 10.45 14.67 3.94
C ARG A 483 10.91 15.79 3.01
N MET A 484 10.91 15.56 1.70
CA MET A 484 11.28 16.56 0.70
C MET A 484 10.33 17.77 0.71
N ALA A 485 9.02 17.54 0.54
CA ALA A 485 8.01 18.59 0.44
C ALA A 485 7.99 19.47 1.70
N GLY A 486 8.08 18.88 2.89
CA GLY A 486 8.13 19.62 4.14
C GLY A 486 9.36 20.53 4.26
N ALA A 487 10.55 20.02 3.92
CA ALA A 487 11.78 20.80 3.97
C ALA A 487 11.76 21.95 2.94
N SER A 488 11.23 21.71 1.74
CA SER A 488 11.09 22.73 0.70
C SER A 488 10.07 23.81 1.06
N ALA A 489 8.90 23.40 1.56
CA ALA A 489 7.86 24.33 2.04
C ALA A 489 8.38 25.24 3.14
N ALA A 490 9.17 24.71 4.07
CA ALA A 490 9.78 25.48 5.15
C ALA A 490 10.88 26.43 4.67
N ARG A 491 11.72 26.04 3.70
CA ARG A 491 12.70 26.95 3.08
C ARG A 491 12.00 28.11 2.37
N ALA A 492 10.93 27.81 1.62
CA ALA A 492 10.13 28.84 0.96
C ALA A 492 9.40 29.78 1.93
N ALA A 493 9.02 29.30 3.11
CA ALA A 493 8.37 30.12 4.15
C ALA A 493 9.33 31.06 4.91
N LYS A 494 10.65 30.84 4.80
CA LYS A 494 11.65 31.73 5.40
C LYS A 494 12.02 32.90 4.50
N ASN A 495 11.95 32.68 3.19
CA ASN A 495 12.17 33.69 2.17
C ASN A 495 10.89 34.50 1.97
#